data_AF-A0A1V8TET5-F1
#
_entry.id   AF-A0A1V8TET5-F1
#
_cell.length_a   1.000
_cell.length_b   1.000
_cell.length_c   1.000
_cell.angle_alpha   90.00
_cell.angle_beta   90.00
_cell.angle_gamma   90.00
#
_symmetry.space_group_name_H-M   'P 1'
#
loop_
_entity.id
_entity.type
_entity.pdbx_description
1 polymer ?
#
loop_
_entity_poly.entity_id
_entity_poly.type
_entity_poly.pdbx_seq_one_letter_code
_entity_poly.pdbx_strand_id
1 'polypeptide(L)'
;MDALLSLAFDNISSREALKIRKGLRQIEGLLAQICLAQSKPRSPKKRAQAEHDGQRGHAKGLSDLREDAAFREFFRLQEGFQCNVASRLLSTLERLLGFPPSSQNDLVILSTLDLIQGLLILHPPSRALFSREDYLNILLDLLDSANPPAVQSASLLVLMTAMLENPRNMRTFESIDGLLTVTSLYKTRSTSRDVRLRAMEFLYLYLMPEVGSQKASSAPNAIGLQRSPSKLAALSGHARTHSRDSGNAMDLDEDDTGIRSMEEKQKALAQFLDNVPELVHGLREGGMLNASGG
;
A
#
# COMPACT_ATOMS: atom_id res chain seq x y z
N MET A 1 -18.83 -11.95 0.40
CA MET A 1 -17.72 -11.05 0.78
C MET A 1 -18.17 -9.59 0.72
N ASP A 2 -18.76 -9.17 -0.39
CA ASP A 2 -19.24 -7.80 -0.60
C ASP A 2 -20.15 -7.25 0.52
N ALA A 3 -21.15 -8.01 0.98
CA ALA A 3 -22.00 -7.61 2.10
C ALA A 3 -21.24 -7.43 3.44
N LEU A 4 -20.17 -8.21 3.67
CA LEU A 4 -19.33 -8.07 4.87
C LEU A 4 -18.49 -6.79 4.79
N LEU A 5 -17.95 -6.48 3.62
CA LEU A 5 -17.22 -5.24 3.38
C LEU A 5 -18.15 -4.03 3.50
N SER A 6 -19.35 -4.09 2.93
CA SER A 6 -20.35 -3.03 3.03
C SER A 6 -20.67 -2.69 4.49
N LEU A 7 -20.96 -3.71 5.33
CA LEU A 7 -21.20 -3.50 6.76
C LEU A 7 -19.98 -2.92 7.48
N ALA A 8 -18.77 -3.35 7.13
CA ALA A 8 -17.55 -2.80 7.70
C ALA A 8 -17.34 -1.33 7.28
N PHE A 9 -17.65 -0.99 6.03
CA PHE A 9 -17.57 0.37 5.50
C PHE A 9 -18.54 1.32 6.18
N ASP A 10 -19.77 0.89 6.46
CA ASP A 10 -20.73 1.67 7.24
C ASP A 10 -20.18 1.98 8.65
N ASN A 11 -19.55 0.99 9.29
CA ASN A 11 -18.98 1.14 10.62
C ASN A 11 -17.77 2.07 10.64
N ILE A 12 -16.80 1.90 9.72
CA ILE A 12 -15.63 2.79 9.66
C ILE A 12 -16.01 4.20 9.25
N SER A 13 -17.05 4.39 8.43
CA SER A 13 -17.56 5.72 8.01
C SER A 13 -18.29 6.49 9.13
N SER A 14 -18.51 5.87 10.29
CA SER A 14 -19.09 6.52 11.46
C SER A 14 -18.16 7.58 12.08
N ARG A 15 -18.72 8.52 12.85
CA ARG A 15 -17.98 9.44 13.72
C ARG A 15 -17.71 8.88 15.11
N GLU A 16 -18.38 7.78 15.48
CA GLU A 16 -18.23 7.15 16.79
C GLU A 16 -17.02 6.20 16.79
N ALA A 17 -16.02 6.48 17.64
CA ALA A 17 -14.81 5.66 17.75
C ALA A 17 -15.10 4.16 17.99
N LEU A 18 -16.17 3.84 18.73
CA LEU A 18 -16.60 2.44 18.94
C LEU A 18 -17.04 1.75 17.64
N LYS A 19 -17.79 2.45 16.79
CA LYS A 19 -18.21 1.91 15.48
C LYS A 19 -17.01 1.79 14.54
N ILE A 20 -16.12 2.78 14.52
CA ILE A 20 -14.89 2.72 13.72
C ILE A 20 -14.07 1.48 14.11
N ARG A 21 -13.78 1.29 15.41
CA ARG A 21 -13.08 0.10 15.92
C ARG A 21 -13.76 -1.20 15.52
N LYS A 22 -15.09 -1.25 15.56
CA LYS A 22 -15.86 -2.44 15.11
C LYS A 22 -15.64 -2.71 13.63
N GLY A 23 -15.70 -1.68 12.79
CA GLY A 23 -15.45 -1.80 11.35
C GLY A 23 -14.03 -2.26 11.03
N LEU A 24 -13.02 -1.69 11.70
CA LEU A 24 -11.62 -2.13 11.55
C LEU A 24 -11.45 -3.61 11.91
N ARG A 25 -12.02 -4.07 13.03
CA ARG A 25 -11.99 -5.50 13.42
C ARG A 25 -12.72 -6.42 12.43
N GLN A 26 -13.78 -5.93 11.78
CA GLN A 26 -14.47 -6.71 10.74
C GLN A 26 -13.59 -6.89 9.50
N ILE A 27 -12.87 -5.83 9.09
CA ILE A 27 -11.90 -5.89 7.98
C ILE A 27 -10.76 -6.82 8.36
N GLU A 28 -10.16 -6.64 9.54
CA GLU A 28 -9.08 -7.48 10.05
C GLU A 28 -9.50 -8.95 10.10
N GLY A 29 -10.68 -9.25 10.62
CA GLY A 29 -11.21 -10.62 10.69
C GLY A 29 -11.43 -11.25 9.31
N LEU A 30 -11.87 -10.47 8.33
CA LEU A 30 -11.99 -10.94 6.94
C LEU A 30 -10.61 -11.25 6.35
N LEU A 31 -9.63 -10.35 6.51
CA LEU A 31 -8.26 -10.55 6.04
C LEU A 31 -7.60 -11.76 6.72
N ALA A 32 -7.82 -11.94 8.02
CA ALA A 32 -7.31 -13.10 8.75
C ALA A 32 -7.87 -14.43 8.21
N GLN A 33 -9.15 -14.49 7.87
CA GLN A 33 -9.75 -15.68 7.26
C GLN A 33 -9.18 -16.00 5.87
N ILE A 34 -8.81 -14.96 5.12
CA ILE A 34 -8.19 -15.09 3.80
C ILE A 34 -6.73 -15.56 3.94
N CYS A 35 -5.96 -14.93 4.81
CA CYS A 35 -4.50 -15.12 4.92
C CYS A 35 -4.07 -16.33 5.78
N LEU A 36 -4.90 -16.79 6.73
CA LEU A 36 -4.54 -17.89 7.62
C LEU A 36 -5.09 -19.22 7.13
N ALA A 37 -4.27 -20.27 7.22
CA ALA A 37 -4.70 -21.62 6.92
C ALA A 37 -5.77 -22.04 7.93
N GLN A 38 -6.93 -22.49 7.43
CA GLN A 38 -7.96 -23.03 8.30
C GLN A 38 -7.42 -24.32 8.93
N SER A 39 -7.29 -24.34 10.26
CA SER A 39 -7.07 -25.59 10.96
C SER A 39 -8.32 -26.46 10.74
N LYS A 40 -8.12 -27.70 10.28
CA LYS A 40 -9.21 -28.68 10.06
C LYS A 40 -10.20 -28.63 11.23
N PRO A 41 -11.52 -28.69 11.00
CA PRO A 41 -12.51 -28.59 12.08
C PRO A 41 -12.23 -29.67 13.13
N ARG A 42 -11.71 -29.25 14.28
CA ARG A 42 -11.48 -30.14 15.42
C ARG A 42 -12.82 -30.39 16.11
N SER A 43 -13.03 -31.64 16.51
CA SER A 43 -14.20 -32.08 17.27
C SER A 43 -14.43 -31.21 18.53
N PRO A 44 -15.70 -31.01 18.94
CA PRO A 44 -16.07 -30.06 20.00
C PRO A 44 -15.33 -30.29 21.33
N LYS A 45 -14.93 -31.53 21.63
CA LYS A 45 -14.13 -31.88 22.82
C LYS A 45 -12.71 -31.31 22.84
N LYS A 46 -12.10 -31.02 21.69
CA LYS A 46 -10.74 -30.42 21.58
C LYS A 46 -10.76 -28.88 21.51
N ARG A 47 -11.93 -28.26 21.41
CA ARG A 47 -12.10 -26.80 21.30
C ARG A 47 -11.93 -26.12 22.68
N ALA A 48 -12.45 -26.75 23.73
CA ALA A 48 -12.32 -26.27 25.12
C ALA A 48 -10.88 -26.31 25.68
N GLN A 49 -9.99 -27.10 25.06
CA GLN A 49 -8.60 -27.25 25.50
C GLN A 49 -7.62 -26.37 24.70
N ALA A 50 -8.07 -25.79 23.57
CA ALA A 50 -7.29 -24.89 22.73
C ALA A 50 -7.42 -23.40 23.14
N GLU A 51 -8.34 -23.07 24.05
CA GLU A 51 -8.47 -21.70 24.57
C GLU A 51 -7.33 -21.35 25.55
N HIS A 52 -6.61 -22.34 26.08
CA HIS A 52 -5.47 -22.13 26.98
C HIS A 52 -4.11 -22.10 26.26
N ASP A 53 -4.05 -22.50 24.99
CA ASP A 53 -2.80 -22.62 24.23
C ASP A 53 -2.98 -21.92 22.88
N GLY A 54 -2.44 -20.71 22.76
CA GLY A 54 -2.69 -19.74 21.69
C GLY A 54 -2.29 -20.21 20.28
N GLN A 55 -3.00 -21.20 19.75
CA GLN A 55 -2.84 -21.71 18.39
C GLN A 55 -3.38 -20.69 17.39
N ARG A 56 -2.58 -19.66 17.13
CA ARG A 56 -2.71 -18.80 15.94
C ARG A 56 -2.61 -19.70 14.71
N GLY A 57 -3.58 -19.60 13.79
CA GLY A 57 -3.53 -20.35 12.52
C GLY A 57 -2.20 -20.09 11.81
N HIS A 58 -1.63 -21.10 11.15
CA HIS A 58 -0.41 -20.91 10.38
C HIS A 58 -0.72 -20.04 9.15
N ALA A 59 0.12 -19.06 8.83
CA ALA A 59 -0.05 -18.26 7.61
C ALA A 59 0.02 -19.17 6.37
N LYS A 60 -0.87 -18.94 5.39
CA LYS A 60 -0.79 -19.62 4.09
C LYS A 60 0.47 -19.17 3.36
N GLY A 61 1.09 -20.07 2.58
CA GLY A 61 2.14 -19.66 1.65
C GLY A 61 1.57 -18.73 0.57
N LEU A 62 2.40 -17.85 -0.01
CA LEU A 62 1.95 -16.94 -1.08
C LEU A 62 1.33 -17.68 -2.26
N SER A 63 1.90 -18.84 -2.62
CA SER A 63 1.39 -19.69 -3.71
C SER A 63 -0.01 -20.24 -3.39
N ASP A 64 -0.23 -20.72 -2.16
CA ASP A 64 -1.54 -21.23 -1.73
C ASP A 64 -2.59 -20.13 -1.69
N LEU A 65 -2.19 -18.92 -1.27
CA LEU A 65 -3.07 -17.77 -1.21
C LEU A 65 -3.55 -17.37 -2.61
N ARG A 66 -2.68 -17.42 -3.62
CA ARG A 66 -3.04 -17.06 -5.01
C ARG A 66 -4.09 -17.99 -5.63
N GLU A 67 -4.14 -19.24 -5.19
CA GLU A 67 -5.13 -20.22 -5.65
C GLU A 67 -6.43 -20.19 -4.84
N ASP A 68 -6.46 -19.49 -3.70
CA ASP A 68 -7.63 -19.38 -2.84
C ASP A 68 -8.75 -18.54 -3.49
N ALA A 69 -9.95 -19.12 -3.62
CA ALA A 69 -11.09 -18.46 -4.24
C ALA A 69 -11.56 -17.21 -3.49
N ALA A 70 -11.47 -17.21 -2.15
CA ALA A 70 -11.82 -16.04 -1.34
C ALA A 70 -10.77 -14.94 -1.53
N PHE A 71 -9.48 -15.29 -1.63
CA PHE A 71 -8.44 -14.31 -1.96
C PHE A 71 -8.65 -13.69 -3.34
N ARG A 72 -8.92 -14.48 -4.37
CA ARG A 72 -9.17 -13.99 -5.74
C ARG A 72 -10.39 -13.05 -5.79
N GLU A 73 -11.47 -13.40 -5.10
CA GLU A 73 -12.65 -12.53 -5.03
C GLU A 73 -12.35 -11.26 -4.24
N PHE A 74 -11.61 -11.35 -3.14
CA PHE A 74 -11.18 -10.17 -2.38
C PHE A 74 -10.35 -9.23 -3.26
N PHE A 75 -9.36 -9.78 -3.96
CA PHE A 75 -8.47 -9.06 -4.87
C PHE A 75 -9.28 -8.35 -5.96
N ARG A 76 -10.20 -9.06 -6.63
CA ARG A 76 -11.11 -8.50 -7.64
C ARG A 76 -11.96 -7.35 -7.08
N LEU A 77 -12.46 -7.47 -5.85
CA LEU A 77 -13.21 -6.40 -5.19
C LEU A 77 -12.34 -5.16 -4.92
N GLN A 78 -11.03 -5.33 -4.67
CA GLN A 78 -10.12 -4.21 -4.42
C GLN A 78 -9.83 -3.37 -5.68
N GLU A 79 -10.00 -3.95 -6.87
CA GLU A 79 -9.90 -3.22 -8.15
C GLU A 79 -11.10 -2.28 -8.38
N GLY A 80 -12.23 -2.54 -7.72
CA GLY A 80 -13.41 -1.67 -7.78
C GLY A 80 -13.28 -0.46 -6.86
N PHE A 81 -13.55 0.75 -7.40
CA PHE A 81 -13.50 2.01 -6.63
C PHE A 81 -14.37 1.97 -5.35
N GLN A 82 -15.56 1.38 -5.43
CA GLN A 82 -16.50 1.36 -4.30
C GLN A 82 -16.03 0.45 -3.16
N CYS A 83 -15.27 -0.60 -3.49
CA CYS A 83 -14.92 -1.71 -2.59
C CYS A 83 -13.43 -1.74 -2.21
N ASN A 84 -12.61 -0.83 -2.74
CA ASN A 84 -11.21 -0.70 -2.37
C ASN A 84 -11.06 -0.27 -0.91
N VAL A 85 -10.69 -1.23 -0.06
CA VAL A 85 -10.61 -1.05 1.39
C VAL A 85 -9.55 0.00 1.76
N ALA A 86 -8.42 0.05 1.05
CA ALA A 86 -7.35 1.01 1.34
C ALA A 86 -7.83 2.47 1.18
N SER A 87 -8.59 2.77 0.13
CA SER A 87 -9.18 4.10 -0.08
C SER A 87 -10.16 4.50 1.05
N ARG A 88 -10.95 3.55 1.55
CA ARG A 88 -11.90 3.76 2.66
C ARG A 88 -11.18 3.97 3.99
N LEU A 89 -10.07 3.27 4.21
CA LEU A 89 -9.23 3.44 5.39
C LEU A 89 -8.50 4.79 5.36
N LEU A 90 -8.01 5.25 4.20
CA LEU A 90 -7.44 6.59 4.05
C LEU A 90 -8.47 7.69 4.39
N SER A 91 -9.71 7.55 3.88
CA SER A 91 -10.82 8.44 4.22
C SER A 91 -11.22 8.36 5.71
N THR A 92 -10.88 7.27 6.38
CA THR A 92 -11.07 7.11 7.83
C THR A 92 -9.96 7.81 8.60
N LEU A 93 -8.71 7.67 8.14
CA LEU A 93 -7.55 8.32 8.72
C LEU A 93 -7.66 9.85 8.67
N GLU A 94 -8.08 10.40 7.53
CA GLU A 94 -8.36 11.84 7.36
C GLU A 94 -9.35 12.36 8.41
N ARG A 95 -10.43 11.62 8.67
CA ARG A 95 -11.41 12.01 9.70
C ARG A 95 -10.87 11.87 11.12
N LEU A 96 -10.04 10.86 11.39
CA LEU A 96 -9.42 10.65 12.71
C LEU A 96 -8.40 11.74 13.04
N LEU A 97 -7.72 12.30 12.03
CA LEU A 97 -6.84 13.49 12.20
C LEU A 97 -7.62 14.72 12.64
N GLY A 98 -8.89 14.84 12.25
CA GLY A 98 -9.78 15.92 12.69
C GLY A 98 -10.33 15.74 14.11
N PHE A 99 -10.05 14.62 14.79
CA PHE A 99 -10.54 14.38 16.15
C PHE A 99 -9.57 14.94 17.21
N PRO A 100 -10.07 15.32 18.39
CA PRO A 100 -9.20 15.73 19.49
C PRO A 100 -8.18 14.64 19.85
N PRO A 101 -6.92 14.98 20.15
CA PRO A 101 -5.91 14.03 20.57
C PRO A 101 -6.39 13.24 21.80
N SER A 102 -6.36 11.92 21.71
CA SER A 102 -6.68 11.04 22.84
C SER A 102 -6.06 9.67 22.61
N SER A 103 -5.66 9.00 23.69
CA SER A 103 -5.05 7.66 23.58
C SER A 103 -5.97 6.64 22.91
N GLN A 104 -7.29 6.83 22.99
CA GLN A 104 -8.23 6.00 22.23
C GLN A 104 -8.20 6.29 20.73
N ASN A 105 -8.07 7.55 20.32
CA ASN A 105 -7.94 7.92 18.91
C ASN A 105 -6.63 7.35 18.34
N ASP A 106 -5.53 7.47 19.09
CA ASP A 106 -4.22 6.94 18.69
C ASP A 106 -4.26 5.44 18.40
N LEU A 107 -4.96 4.66 19.24
CA LEU A 107 -5.14 3.22 19.02
C LEU A 107 -5.94 2.91 17.75
N VAL A 108 -6.91 3.76 17.38
CA VAL A 108 -7.69 3.60 16.14
C VAL A 108 -6.86 3.98 14.93
N ILE A 109 -6.06 5.05 15.02
CA ILE A 109 -5.10 5.45 13.99
C ILE A 109 -4.09 4.32 13.73
N LEU A 110 -3.48 3.78 14.78
CA LEU A 110 -2.55 2.65 14.68
C LEU A 110 -3.18 1.44 13.99
N SER A 111 -4.37 1.02 14.42
CA SER A 111 -5.09 -0.09 13.78
C SER A 111 -5.44 0.19 12.32
N THR A 112 -5.73 1.45 11.97
CA THR A 112 -6.01 1.87 10.59
C THR A 112 -4.74 1.80 9.74
N LEU A 113 -3.61 2.30 10.24
CA LEU A 113 -2.31 2.27 9.56
C LEU A 113 -1.82 0.83 9.32
N ASP A 114 -1.93 -0.04 10.32
CA ASP A 114 -1.57 -1.47 10.20
C ASP A 114 -2.38 -2.17 9.10
N LEU A 115 -3.69 -1.90 9.04
CA LEU A 115 -4.56 -2.44 8.00
C LEU A 115 -4.22 -1.88 6.61
N ILE A 116 -3.95 -0.58 6.49
CA ILE A 116 -3.49 0.03 5.23
C ILE A 116 -2.20 -0.65 4.78
N GLN A 117 -1.19 -0.76 5.65
CA GLN A 117 0.08 -1.40 5.32
C GLN A 117 -0.12 -2.83 4.81
N GLY A 118 -0.87 -3.65 5.56
CA GLY A 118 -1.17 -5.03 5.18
C GLY A 118 -1.89 -5.13 3.84
N LEU A 119 -2.84 -4.23 3.55
CA LEU A 119 -3.54 -4.19 2.28
C LEU A 119 -2.65 -3.79 1.11
N LEU A 120 -1.69 -2.87 1.29
CA LEU A 120 -0.74 -2.49 0.25
C LEU A 120 0.28 -3.60 -0.07
N ILE A 121 0.51 -4.51 0.87
CA ILE A 121 1.28 -5.73 0.64
C ILE A 121 0.42 -6.77 -0.09
N LEU A 122 -0.82 -6.95 0.35
CA LEU A 122 -1.73 -7.97 -0.18
C LEU A 122 -2.26 -7.64 -1.58
N HIS A 123 -2.47 -6.35 -1.86
CA HIS A 123 -2.98 -5.82 -3.12
C HIS A 123 -2.08 -4.66 -3.60
N PRO A 124 -0.92 -4.96 -4.21
CA PRO A 124 0.00 -3.95 -4.73
C PRO A 124 -0.62 -2.88 -5.63
N PRO A 125 -1.66 -3.14 -6.46
CA PRO A 125 -2.29 -2.09 -7.25
C PRO A 125 -2.89 -0.95 -6.41
N SER A 126 -3.27 -1.20 -5.15
CA SER A 126 -3.75 -0.13 -4.24
C SER A 126 -2.67 0.91 -3.92
N ARG A 127 -1.38 0.64 -4.16
CA ARG A 127 -0.32 1.64 -4.02
C ARG A 127 -0.53 2.82 -4.96
N ALA A 128 -1.20 2.65 -6.10
CA ALA A 128 -1.48 3.74 -7.04
C ALA A 128 -2.31 4.88 -6.42
N LEU A 129 -3.04 4.63 -5.32
CA LEU A 129 -3.76 5.66 -4.57
C LEU A 129 -2.82 6.80 -4.13
N PHE A 130 -1.58 6.49 -3.77
CA PHE A 130 -0.60 7.45 -3.26
C PHE A 130 0.11 8.27 -4.34
N SER A 131 -0.33 8.16 -5.59
CA SER A 131 0.01 9.15 -6.63
C SER A 131 -0.75 10.47 -6.44
N ARG A 132 -1.71 10.49 -5.50
CA ARG A 132 -2.43 11.70 -5.07
C ARG A 132 -1.74 12.32 -3.87
N GLU A 133 -1.44 13.60 -3.98
CA GLU A 133 -0.81 14.40 -2.93
C GLU A 133 -1.62 14.36 -1.62
N ASP A 134 -2.95 14.47 -1.69
CA ASP A 134 -3.84 14.43 -0.51
C ASP A 134 -3.56 13.21 0.39
N TYR A 135 -3.38 12.04 -0.21
CA TYR A 135 -3.21 10.79 0.55
C TYR A 135 -1.82 10.63 1.13
N LEU A 136 -0.80 11.22 0.50
CA LEU A 136 0.54 11.28 1.09
C LEU A 136 0.61 12.34 2.19
N ASN A 137 -0.05 13.49 2.02
CA ASN A 137 -0.11 14.53 3.05
C ASN A 137 -0.72 14.00 4.35
N ILE A 138 -1.79 13.20 4.30
CA ILE A 138 -2.33 12.52 5.49
C ILE A 138 -1.25 11.74 6.26
N LEU A 139 -0.37 11.03 5.55
CA LEU A 139 0.70 10.25 6.18
C LEU A 139 1.84 11.14 6.70
N LEU A 140 2.14 12.23 6.00
CA LEU A 140 3.14 13.22 6.42
C LEU A 140 2.68 13.99 7.66
N ASP A 141 1.41 14.36 7.76
CA ASP A 141 0.83 15.03 8.94
C ASP A 141 0.94 14.16 10.20
N LEU A 142 0.82 12.84 10.04
CA LEU A 142 1.01 11.88 11.16
C LEU A 142 2.47 11.79 11.64
N LEU A 143 3.43 12.37 10.92
CA LEU A 143 4.82 12.48 11.35
C LEU A 143 5.08 13.67 12.28
N ASP A 144 4.10 14.55 12.50
CA ASP A 144 4.24 15.69 13.41
C ASP A 144 4.72 15.24 14.80
N SER A 145 5.61 16.03 15.42
CA SER A 145 6.18 15.76 16.74
C SER A 145 5.16 15.70 17.89
N ALA A 146 3.95 16.24 17.69
CA ALA A 146 2.84 16.14 18.63
C ALA A 146 2.21 14.74 18.65
N ASN A 147 2.39 13.94 17.60
CA ASN A 147 1.86 12.59 17.52
C ASN A 147 2.74 11.59 18.31
N PRO A 148 2.15 10.52 18.87
CA PRO A 148 2.92 9.50 19.56
C PRO A 148 3.97 8.83 18.66
N PRO A 149 5.14 8.43 19.18
CA PRO A 149 6.18 7.76 18.40
C PRO A 149 5.73 6.50 17.66
N ALA A 150 4.75 5.77 18.22
CA ALA A 150 4.16 4.60 17.57
C ALA A 150 3.41 4.97 16.29
N VAL A 151 2.66 6.08 16.29
CA VAL A 151 1.91 6.59 15.13
C VAL A 151 2.88 7.06 14.04
N GLN A 152 3.92 7.80 14.42
CA GLN A 152 4.97 8.24 13.50
C GLN A 152 5.66 7.03 12.83
N SER A 153 6.01 6.02 13.63
CA SER A 153 6.66 4.80 13.14
C SER A 153 5.77 4.00 12.18
N ALA A 154 4.49 3.81 12.54
CA ALA A 154 3.52 3.13 11.67
C ALA A 154 3.28 3.89 10.37
N SER A 155 3.24 5.23 10.41
CA SER A 155 3.08 6.07 9.23
C SER A 155 4.27 5.97 8.27
N LEU A 156 5.50 5.95 8.80
CA LEU A 156 6.71 5.68 8.01
C LEU A 156 6.66 4.31 7.33
N LEU A 157 6.15 3.28 8.00
CA LEU A 157 6.00 1.94 7.43
C LEU A 157 4.97 1.90 6.29
N VAL A 158 3.86 2.64 6.41
CA VAL A 158 2.89 2.81 5.32
C VAL A 158 3.52 3.55 4.14
N LEU A 159 4.25 4.65 4.39
CA LEU A 159 4.98 5.39 3.35
C LEU A 159 5.97 4.49 2.60
N MET A 160 6.78 3.71 3.33
CA MET A 160 7.71 2.74 2.72
C MET A 160 6.96 1.75 1.81
N THR A 161 5.86 1.19 2.30
CA THR A 161 5.08 0.19 1.55
C THR A 161 4.38 0.81 0.34
N ALA A 162 3.92 2.06 0.44
CA ALA A 162 3.31 2.79 -0.66
C ALA A 162 4.32 3.10 -1.78
N MET A 163 5.58 3.36 -1.44
CA MET A 163 6.64 3.72 -2.42
C MET A 163 7.39 2.53 -2.98
N LEU A 164 7.28 1.36 -2.36
CA LEU A 164 7.96 0.15 -2.79
C LEU A 164 7.56 -0.19 -4.23
N GLU A 165 8.56 -0.23 -5.13
CA GLU A 165 8.42 -0.49 -6.56
C GLU A 165 7.43 0.46 -7.26
N ASN A 166 7.25 1.67 -6.75
CA ASN A 166 6.35 2.67 -7.33
C ASN A 166 7.03 4.06 -7.43
N PRO A 167 7.83 4.29 -8.50
CA PRO A 167 8.52 5.55 -8.72
C PRO A 167 7.59 6.77 -8.75
N ARG A 168 6.37 6.62 -9.29
CA ARG A 168 5.37 7.70 -9.35
C ARG A 168 4.98 8.21 -7.96
N ASN A 169 4.78 7.31 -7.01
CA ASN A 169 4.52 7.68 -5.62
C ASN A 169 5.74 8.39 -5.00
N MET A 170 6.95 7.94 -5.33
CA MET A 170 8.18 8.59 -4.89
C MET A 170 8.29 10.03 -5.44
N ARG A 171 7.95 10.24 -6.71
CA ARG A 171 7.93 11.58 -7.33
C ARG A 171 6.90 12.50 -6.66
N THR A 172 5.70 11.98 -6.40
CA THR A 172 4.63 12.73 -5.71
C THR A 172 5.05 13.09 -4.29
N PHE A 173 5.71 12.17 -3.57
CA PHE A 173 6.23 12.43 -2.23
C PHE A 173 7.30 13.53 -2.21
N GLU A 174 8.17 13.56 -3.22
CA GLU A 174 9.17 14.62 -3.33
C GLU A 174 8.57 15.98 -3.68
N SER A 175 7.53 16.03 -4.52
CA SER A 175 6.90 17.30 -4.91
C SER A 175 6.18 18.01 -3.77
N ILE A 176 5.82 17.27 -2.72
CA ILE A 176 5.16 17.79 -1.50
C ILE A 176 6.10 17.91 -0.30
N ASP A 177 7.41 18.08 -0.54
CA ASP A 177 8.43 18.24 0.50
C ASP A 177 8.54 17.05 1.47
N GLY A 178 8.15 15.84 1.04
CA GLY A 178 8.23 14.64 1.87
C GLY A 178 9.64 14.34 2.37
N LEU A 179 10.68 14.57 1.54
CA LEU A 179 12.08 14.41 1.94
C LEU A 179 12.48 15.38 3.05
N LEU A 180 12.05 16.64 2.96
CA LEU A 180 12.29 17.63 4.01
C LEU A 180 11.65 17.20 5.32
N THR A 181 10.39 16.72 5.27
CA THR A 181 9.66 16.25 6.45
C THR A 181 10.36 15.07 7.14
N VAL A 182 10.72 14.02 6.39
CA VAL A 182 11.37 12.83 6.96
C VAL A 182 12.79 13.11 7.45
N THR A 183 13.57 13.92 6.72
CA THR A 183 14.92 14.29 7.18
C THR A 183 14.89 15.21 8.40
N SER A 184 13.91 16.11 8.49
CA SER A 184 13.69 16.94 9.68
C SER A 184 13.30 16.10 10.89
N LEU A 185 12.40 15.12 10.71
CA LEU A 185 12.07 14.14 11.74
C LEU A 185 13.31 13.37 12.21
N TYR A 186 14.15 12.89 11.28
CA TYR A 186 15.37 12.15 11.59
C TYR A 186 16.39 12.98 12.40
N LYS A 187 16.61 14.24 11.98
CA LYS A 187 17.57 15.19 12.60
C LYS A 187 17.11 15.71 13.96
N THR A 188 15.80 15.73 14.21
CA THR A 188 15.23 16.32 15.43
C THR A 188 15.71 15.57 16.67
N ARG A 189 16.23 16.31 17.65
CA ARG A 189 16.86 15.73 18.85
C ARG A 189 15.87 14.99 19.74
N SER A 190 14.63 15.49 19.83
CA SER A 190 13.54 14.89 20.62
C SER A 190 12.92 13.66 19.98
N THR A 191 13.23 13.34 18.71
CA THR A 191 12.73 12.15 18.03
C THR A 191 13.20 10.89 18.76
N SER A 192 12.26 9.98 19.02
CA SER A 192 12.55 8.72 19.69
C SER A 192 13.50 7.85 18.88
N ARG A 193 14.21 6.94 19.55
CA ARG A 193 15.14 6.02 18.89
C ARG A 193 14.45 5.18 17.82
N ASP A 194 13.25 4.67 18.11
CA ASP A 194 12.51 3.78 17.20
C ASP A 194 12.06 4.54 15.95
N VAL A 195 11.54 5.76 16.11
CA VAL A 195 11.14 6.61 14.97
C VAL A 195 12.36 6.98 14.14
N ARG A 196 13.50 7.31 14.77
CA ARG A 196 14.74 7.62 14.05
C ARG A 196 15.25 6.40 13.26
N LEU A 197 15.12 5.20 13.81
CA LEU A 197 15.44 3.96 13.10
C LEU A 197 14.52 3.76 11.89
N ARG A 198 13.21 3.93 12.03
CA ARG A 198 12.26 3.85 10.90
C ARG A 198 12.51 4.92 9.85
N ALA A 199 12.83 6.15 10.25
CA ALA A 199 13.18 7.21 9.30
C ALA A 199 14.46 6.85 8.54
N MET A 200 15.46 6.26 9.21
CA MET A 200 16.67 5.78 8.54
C MET A 200 16.37 4.65 7.54
N GLU A 201 15.55 3.67 7.91
CA GLU A 201 15.09 2.61 6.98
C GLU A 201 14.38 3.20 5.76
N PHE A 202 13.55 4.24 5.95
CA PHE A 202 12.92 4.97 4.85
C PHE A 202 13.97 5.63 3.95
N LEU A 203 14.97 6.30 4.50
CA LEU A 203 16.04 6.94 3.73
C LEU A 203 16.86 5.91 2.94
N TYR A 204 17.09 4.72 3.53
CA TYR A 204 17.71 3.61 2.81
C TYR A 204 16.85 3.11 1.66
N LEU A 205 15.54 2.91 1.87
CA LEU A 205 14.59 2.55 0.80
C LEU A 205 14.60 3.60 -0.32
N TYR A 206 14.55 4.88 0.03
CA TYR A 206 14.58 5.98 -0.93
C TYR A 206 15.85 5.94 -1.80
N LEU A 207 16.99 5.56 -1.22
CA LEU A 207 18.26 5.42 -1.91
C LEU A 207 18.43 4.09 -2.66
N MET A 208 17.56 3.09 -2.48
CA MET A 208 17.67 1.85 -3.26
C MET A 208 17.41 2.12 -4.76
N PRO A 209 18.08 1.44 -5.71
CA PRO A 209 17.82 1.61 -7.14
C PRO A 209 16.33 1.43 -7.48
N GLU A 210 15.79 2.32 -8.31
CA GLU A 210 14.42 2.15 -8.82
C GLU A 210 14.45 1.19 -10.00
N VAL A 211 13.72 0.10 -9.90
CA VAL A 211 13.50 -0.81 -11.03
C VAL A 211 12.34 -0.25 -11.84
N GLY A 212 12.59 0.02 -13.13
CA GLY A 212 11.53 0.42 -14.03
C GLY A 212 10.48 -0.66 -14.13
N SER A 213 9.23 -0.30 -13.88
CA SER A 213 8.08 -1.19 -14.09
C SER A 213 7.87 -1.37 -15.59
N GLN A 214 8.72 -2.15 -16.24
CA GLN A 214 8.45 -2.59 -17.61
C GLN A 214 7.31 -3.63 -17.54
N LYS A 215 6.10 -3.13 -17.81
CA LYS A 215 4.86 -3.90 -18.07
C LYS A 215 4.32 -4.72 -16.89
N ALA A 216 3.79 -4.05 -15.87
CA ALA A 216 2.68 -4.60 -15.10
C ALA A 216 1.32 -4.25 -15.77
N SER A 217 1.16 -4.63 -17.04
CA SER A 217 -0.11 -4.50 -17.77
C SER A 217 -0.35 -5.71 -18.67
N SER A 218 -0.28 -6.90 -18.08
CA SER A 218 -1.06 -8.04 -18.53
C SER A 218 -0.98 -9.10 -17.45
N ALA A 219 -2.13 -9.49 -16.92
CA ALA A 219 -2.27 -10.75 -16.19
C ALA A 219 -1.49 -11.87 -16.92
N PRO A 220 -0.82 -12.80 -16.21
CA PRO A 220 -0.25 -13.96 -16.87
C PRO A 220 -1.38 -14.70 -17.58
N ASN A 221 -1.25 -14.76 -18.90
CA ASN A 221 -2.19 -15.33 -19.85
C ASN A 221 -2.87 -16.61 -19.32
N ALA A 222 -4.20 -16.63 -19.45
CA ALA A 222 -4.96 -17.87 -19.50
C ALA A 222 -4.37 -18.77 -20.60
N ILE A 223 -3.75 -19.87 -20.19
CA ILE A 223 -3.24 -20.89 -21.11
C ILE A 223 -4.44 -21.69 -21.64
N GLY A 224 -4.71 -21.53 -22.93
CA GLY A 224 -4.82 -22.67 -23.85
C GLY A 224 -6.20 -23.27 -24.08
N LEU A 225 -6.93 -22.75 -25.07
CA LEU A 225 -7.64 -23.62 -26.01
C LEU A 225 -7.36 -23.16 -27.44
N GLN A 226 -6.56 -23.95 -28.14
CA GLN A 226 -6.22 -23.77 -29.54
C GLN A 226 -7.45 -23.87 -30.44
N ARG A 227 -7.61 -22.95 -31.39
CA ARG A 227 -8.25 -23.25 -32.69
C ARG A 227 -7.56 -22.50 -33.84
N SER A 228 -7.11 -23.28 -34.81
CA SER A 228 -6.39 -22.92 -36.04
C SER A 228 -7.20 -22.04 -37.00
N PRO A 229 -6.55 -21.37 -37.97
CA PRO A 229 -7.18 -20.42 -38.89
C PRO A 229 -7.62 -21.12 -40.19
N SER A 230 -8.84 -20.89 -40.66
CA SER A 230 -9.22 -21.02 -42.07
C SER A 230 -10.63 -20.47 -42.35
N LYS A 231 -10.69 -19.57 -43.35
CA LYS A 231 -11.82 -19.26 -44.25
C LYS A 231 -13.19 -18.96 -43.64
N LEU A 232 -13.56 -17.67 -43.63
CA LEU A 232 -14.76 -17.21 -44.35
C LEU A 232 -14.72 -15.68 -44.53
N ALA A 233 -14.53 -15.29 -45.78
CA ALA A 233 -14.80 -13.96 -46.27
C ALA A 233 -16.31 -13.77 -46.48
N ALA A 234 -16.71 -12.50 -46.44
CA ALA A 234 -18.04 -11.96 -46.77
C ALA A 234 -19.12 -12.19 -45.71
N LEU A 235 -19.57 -11.09 -45.08
CA LEU A 235 -20.78 -10.37 -45.49
C LEU A 235 -20.78 -8.96 -44.86
N SER A 236 -20.92 -7.96 -45.75
CA SER A 236 -21.55 -6.63 -45.62
C SER A 236 -21.95 -6.13 -44.23
N GLY A 237 -21.78 -4.87 -43.84
CA GLY A 237 -21.55 -3.64 -44.55
C GLY A 237 -22.18 -2.47 -43.76
N HIS A 238 -21.68 -1.26 -43.99
CA HIS A 238 -22.32 0.04 -43.68
C HIS A 238 -22.61 0.42 -42.21
N ALA A 239 -21.80 1.33 -41.68
CA ALA A 239 -22.28 2.67 -41.28
C ALA A 239 -21.09 3.60 -41.00
N ARG A 240 -20.84 4.53 -41.93
CA ARG A 240 -20.09 5.75 -41.67
C ARG A 240 -21.04 6.75 -41.02
N THR A 241 -20.71 7.23 -39.83
CA THR A 241 -21.22 8.51 -39.33
C THR A 241 -20.06 9.29 -38.75
N HIS A 242 -19.69 10.35 -39.47
CA HIS A 242 -18.93 11.47 -38.93
C HIS A 242 -19.67 12.04 -37.72
N SER A 243 -18.97 12.17 -36.59
CA SER A 243 -19.21 13.26 -35.68
C SER A 243 -17.87 13.70 -35.12
N ARG A 244 -17.38 14.82 -35.63
CA ARG A 244 -16.37 15.65 -34.98
C ARG A 244 -17.05 16.24 -33.74
N ASP A 245 -16.60 15.88 -32.55
CA ASP A 245 -16.67 16.81 -31.43
C ASP A 245 -15.50 16.58 -30.47
N SER A 246 -15.02 17.70 -29.98
CA SER A 246 -13.72 17.93 -29.38
C SER A 246 -13.64 17.32 -27.98
N GLY A 247 -12.92 16.22 -27.86
CA GLY A 247 -12.41 15.74 -26.58
C GLY A 247 -10.89 15.78 -26.65
N ASN A 248 -10.30 16.73 -25.95
CA ASN A 248 -8.85 16.87 -25.77
C ASN A 248 -8.34 15.58 -25.11
N ALA A 249 -7.95 14.59 -25.91
CA ALA A 249 -7.18 13.45 -25.44
C ALA A 249 -5.88 14.04 -24.94
N MET A 250 -5.71 14.09 -23.60
CA MET A 250 -4.42 14.39 -23.03
C MET A 250 -3.48 13.31 -23.54
N ASP A 251 -2.58 13.70 -24.44
CA ASP A 251 -1.29 13.04 -24.62
C ASP A 251 -0.68 12.94 -23.23
N LEU A 252 -0.89 11.80 -22.58
CA LEU A 252 -0.09 11.41 -21.45
C LEU A 252 1.24 11.01 -22.07
N ASP A 253 2.21 11.90 -22.01
CA ASP A 253 3.60 11.65 -22.42
C ASP A 253 4.02 10.26 -21.91
N GLU A 254 4.10 9.30 -22.84
CA GLU A 254 4.38 7.88 -22.57
C GLU A 254 5.81 7.64 -22.04
N ASP A 255 6.63 8.71 -21.97
CA ASP A 255 8.07 8.69 -21.71
C ASP A 255 8.48 9.10 -20.28
N ASP A 256 7.63 9.75 -19.46
CA ASP A 256 8.00 10.04 -18.07
C ASP A 256 7.64 8.87 -17.15
N THR A 257 8.45 7.82 -17.23
CA THR A 257 8.39 6.68 -16.29
C THR A 257 8.59 7.10 -14.83
N GLY A 258 9.03 8.33 -14.57
CA GLY A 258 9.27 8.87 -13.23
C GLY A 258 10.42 8.17 -12.49
N ILE A 259 11.19 7.33 -13.17
CA ILE A 259 12.31 6.57 -12.61
C ILE A 259 13.49 7.51 -12.46
N ARG A 260 14.06 7.58 -11.26
CA ARG A 260 15.32 8.30 -11.02
C ARG A 260 16.47 7.37 -10.68
N SER A 261 17.63 7.72 -11.22
CA SER A 261 18.90 7.08 -10.87
C SER A 261 19.23 7.31 -9.39
N MET A 262 20.07 6.43 -8.86
CA MET A 262 20.59 6.54 -7.51
C MET A 262 21.34 7.88 -7.29
N GLU A 263 22.05 8.38 -8.30
CA GLU A 263 22.77 9.66 -8.24
C GLU A 263 21.82 10.86 -8.13
N GLU A 264 20.75 10.89 -8.94
CA GLU A 264 19.73 11.95 -8.86
C GLU A 264 19.04 11.97 -7.49
N LYS A 265 18.76 10.79 -6.94
CA LYS A 265 18.16 10.66 -5.61
C LYS A 265 19.10 11.10 -4.51
N GLN A 266 20.39 10.77 -4.58
CA GLN A 266 21.41 11.29 -3.67
C GLN A 266 21.46 12.82 -3.72
N LYS A 267 21.45 13.41 -4.93
CA LYS A 267 21.46 14.87 -5.10
C LYS A 267 20.22 15.54 -4.49
N ALA A 268 19.04 14.94 -4.67
CA ALA A 268 17.81 15.43 -4.06
C ALA A 268 17.86 15.34 -2.52
N LEU A 269 18.35 14.21 -1.97
CA LEU A 269 18.48 14.05 -0.52
C LEU A 269 19.53 14.98 0.09
N ALA A 270 20.61 15.25 -0.64
CA ALA A 270 21.70 16.12 -0.21
C ALA A 270 21.27 17.59 0.00
N GLN A 271 20.12 18.00 -0.52
CA GLN A 271 19.54 19.32 -0.22
C GLN A 271 19.09 19.45 1.24
N PHE A 272 18.80 18.32 1.90
CA PHE A 272 18.22 18.29 3.24
C PHE A 272 19.10 17.60 4.28
N LEU A 273 20.12 16.85 3.85
CA LEU A 273 20.99 16.06 4.72
C LEU A 273 22.44 16.10 4.25
N ASP A 274 23.37 16.47 5.12
CA ASP A 274 24.78 16.66 4.74
C ASP A 274 25.55 15.33 4.63
N ASN A 275 25.14 14.30 5.37
CA ASN A 275 25.86 13.02 5.47
C ASN A 275 25.31 11.91 4.56
N VAL A 276 24.74 12.27 3.40
CA VAL A 276 24.30 11.31 2.38
C VAL A 276 25.39 10.30 1.97
N PRO A 277 26.68 10.69 1.81
CA PRO A 277 27.73 9.73 1.46
C PRO A 277 27.89 8.60 2.47
N GLU A 278 27.71 8.86 3.77
CA GLU A 278 27.79 7.84 4.83
C GLU A 278 26.64 6.83 4.73
N LEU A 279 25.42 7.31 4.44
CA LEU A 279 24.26 6.45 4.19
C LEU A 279 24.51 5.55 2.96
N VAL A 280 25.04 6.10 1.88
CA VAL A 280 25.37 5.32 0.68
C VAL A 280 26.45 4.28 0.97
N HIS A 281 27.44 4.62 1.79
CA HIS A 281 28.45 3.67 2.24
C HIS A 281 27.84 2.51 3.03
N GLY A 282 26.96 2.81 4.00
CA GLY A 282 26.24 1.80 4.77
C GLY A 282 25.40 0.85 3.90
N LEU A 283 24.77 1.34 2.83
CA LEU A 283 24.05 0.51 1.85
C LEU A 283 24.96 -0.46 1.10
N ARG A 284 26.19 -0.02 0.75
CA ARG A 284 27.18 -0.85 0.03
C ARG A 284 27.73 -1.95 0.93
N GLU A 285 28.11 -1.60 2.16
CA GLU A 285 28.61 -2.55 3.15
C GLU A 285 27.54 -3.57 3.58
N GLY A 286 26.28 -3.14 3.67
CA GLY A 286 25.15 -4.02 3.95
C GLY A 286 24.77 -4.98 2.82
N GLY A 287 25.47 -4.94 1.68
CA GLY A 287 25.22 -5.83 0.53
C GLY A 287 23.92 -5.54 -0.24
N MET A 288 23.16 -4.51 0.13
CA MET A 288 21.84 -4.20 -0.44
C MET A 288 21.91 -3.67 -1.87
N LEU A 289 23.08 -3.18 -2.31
CA LEU A 289 23.31 -2.67 -3.67
C LEU A 289 23.95 -3.71 -4.61
N ASN A 290 24.42 -4.84 -4.09
CA ASN A 290 25.09 -5.87 -4.89
C ASN A 290 24.13 -6.94 -5.43
N ALA A 291 22.82 -6.83 -5.15
CA ALA A 291 21.82 -7.85 -5.49
C ALA A 291 21.20 -7.71 -6.90
N SER A 292 21.62 -6.74 -7.72
CA SER A 292 21.06 -6.49 -9.06
C SER A 292 22.00 -6.88 -10.22
N GLY A 293 22.88 -7.85 -10.00
CA GLY A 293 23.78 -8.38 -11.04
C GLY A 293 23.90 -9.90 -10.97
N GLY A 294 22.90 -10.61 -11.50
CA GLY A 294 22.87 -12.05 -11.66
C GLY A 294 21.76 -12.47 -12.61
#